data_AF-A0A7C1FL57-F1
#
_entry.id   AF-A0A7C1FL57-F1
#
_cell.length_a   1.000
_cell.length_b   1.000
_cell.length_c   1.000
_cell.angle_alpha   90.00
_cell.angle_beta   90.00
_cell.angle_gamma   90.00
#
_symmetry.space_group_name_H-M   'P 1'
#
loop_
_entity.id
_entity.type
_entity.pdbx_description
1 polymer ?
#
loop_
_entity_poly.entity_id
_entity_poly.type
_entity_poly.pdbx_seq_one_letter_code
_entity_poly.pdbx_strand_id
1 'polypeptide(L)'
;MRVLYVDCFSGISGDMLLGSLIDLGIPLEVLKSSWEKVGLRGQVEVKEAIRGGLRGKWIKADFQTERLTSDKMYEVIEKSSLNSRIKDISLQALRLLEEAEKKVHGQMSHTFHELGDPDTLF
;
A
#
# COMPACT_ATOMS: atom_id res chain seq x y z
N MET A 1 -18.27 -3.38 -20.04
CA MET A 1 -17.58 -3.43 -18.74
C MET A 1 -16.13 -3.01 -18.97
N ARG A 2 -15.59 -2.07 -18.18
CA ARG A 2 -14.18 -1.69 -18.24
C ARG A 2 -13.44 -2.41 -17.10
N VAL A 3 -12.37 -3.13 -17.42
CA VAL A 3 -11.60 -3.94 -16.46
C VAL A 3 -10.15 -3.48 -16.53
N LEU A 4 -9.54 -3.25 -15.35
CA LEU A 4 -8.09 -3.16 -15.21
C LEU A 4 -7.59 -4.55 -14.83
N TYR A 5 -6.68 -5.10 -15.62
CA TYR A 5 -6.03 -6.37 -15.35
C TYR A 5 -4.58 -6.13 -14.97
N VAL A 6 -4.15 -6.71 -13.85
CA VAL A 6 -2.77 -6.60 -13.36
C VAL A 6 -2.17 -8.00 -13.37
N ASP A 7 -1.18 -8.21 -14.26
CA ASP A 7 -0.41 -9.46 -14.34
C ASP A 7 0.78 -9.38 -13.36
N CYS A 8 0.60 -9.98 -12.19
CA CYS A 8 1.60 -9.99 -11.11
C CYS A 8 2.13 -11.40 -10.85
N PHE A 9 2.56 -12.12 -11.90
CA PHE A 9 3.02 -13.51 -11.78
C PHE A 9 4.10 -13.73 -10.70
N SER A 10 4.93 -12.71 -10.42
CA SER A 10 5.97 -12.71 -9.39
C SER A 10 5.72 -11.70 -8.26
N GLY A 11 4.50 -11.22 -8.12
CA GLY A 11 4.16 -10.10 -7.23
C GLY A 11 4.45 -8.72 -7.82
N ILE A 12 4.01 -7.69 -7.12
CA ILE A 12 4.25 -6.27 -7.43
C ILE A 12 4.38 -5.50 -6.11
N SER A 13 5.34 -4.58 -6.02
CA SER A 13 5.45 -3.69 -4.86
C SER A 13 4.43 -2.55 -4.93
N GLY A 14 4.10 -1.95 -3.78
CA GLY A 14 3.12 -0.86 -3.71
C GLY A 14 3.48 0.34 -4.58
N ASP A 15 4.76 0.75 -4.59
CA ASP A 15 5.25 1.85 -5.42
C ASP A 15 5.12 1.55 -6.93
N MET A 16 5.34 0.29 -7.36
CA MET A 16 5.14 -0.12 -8.75
C MET A 16 3.66 -0.04 -9.14
N LEU A 17 2.76 -0.52 -8.29
CA LEU A 17 1.32 -0.46 -8.56
C LEU A 17 0.85 0.99 -8.63
N LEU A 18 1.18 1.82 -7.65
CA LEU A 18 0.81 3.23 -7.62
C LEU A 18 1.41 4.02 -8.79
N GLY A 19 2.68 3.76 -9.12
CA GLY A 19 3.34 4.34 -10.30
C GLY A 19 2.61 4.00 -11.59
N SER A 20 2.20 2.74 -11.76
CA SER A 20 1.43 2.30 -12.94
C SER A 20 0.07 2.99 -13.05
N LEU A 21 -0.63 3.19 -11.92
CA LEU A 21 -1.92 3.87 -11.88
C LEU A 21 -1.80 5.36 -12.27
N ILE A 22 -0.73 6.04 -11.83
CA ILE A 22 -0.47 7.43 -12.24
C ILE A 22 -0.06 7.51 -13.72
N ASP A 23 0.62 6.50 -14.25
CA ASP A 23 0.96 6.47 -15.69
C ASP A 23 -0.27 6.19 -16.56
N LEU A 24 -1.25 5.43 -16.06
CA LEU A 24 -2.58 5.26 -16.65
C LEU A 24 -3.46 6.53 -16.57
N GLY A 25 -3.01 7.58 -15.90
CA GLY A 25 -3.66 8.88 -15.85
C GLY A 25 -4.46 9.16 -14.57
N ILE A 26 -4.35 8.32 -13.53
CA ILE A 26 -4.93 8.66 -12.22
C ILE A 26 -4.19 9.88 -11.64
N PRO A 27 -4.89 10.97 -11.30
CA PRO A 27 -4.24 12.13 -10.70
C PRO A 27 -3.62 11.80 -9.34
N LEU A 28 -2.41 12.31 -9.09
CA LEU A 28 -1.71 12.13 -7.82
C LEU A 28 -2.55 12.55 -6.59
N GLU A 29 -3.40 13.57 -6.76
CA GLU A 29 -4.29 14.08 -5.71
C GLU A 29 -5.30 13.03 -5.22
N VAL A 30 -5.67 12.05 -6.06
CA VAL A 30 -6.53 10.93 -5.63
C VAL A 30 -5.82 10.09 -4.58
N LEU A 31 -4.52 9.82 -4.78
CA LEU A 31 -3.71 9.06 -3.82
C LEU A 31 -3.49 9.86 -2.53
N LYS A 32 -3.11 11.13 -2.65
CA LYS A 32 -2.93 12.03 -1.49
C LYS A 32 -4.19 12.11 -0.62
N SER A 33 -5.35 12.32 -1.24
CA SER A 33 -6.63 12.37 -0.52
C SER A 33 -7.00 11.04 0.14
N SER A 34 -6.45 9.92 -0.32
CA SER A 34 -6.68 8.61 0.29
C SER A 34 -5.73 8.38 1.47
N TRP A 35 -4.46 8.75 1.33
CA TRP A 35 -3.47 8.73 2.43
C TRP A 35 -3.86 9.63 3.60
N GLU A 36 -4.39 10.82 3.32
CA GLU A 36 -4.87 11.73 4.38
C GLU A 36 -5.98 11.11 5.24
N LYS A 37 -6.84 10.26 4.65
CA LYS A 37 -7.94 9.60 5.39
C LYS A 37 -7.43 8.59 6.42
N VAL A 38 -6.26 8.03 6.20
CA VAL A 38 -5.56 7.12 7.12
C VAL A 38 -4.48 7.85 7.94
N GLY A 39 -4.47 9.18 7.93
CA GLY A 39 -3.56 9.98 8.73
C GLY A 39 -2.12 10.04 8.19
N LEU A 40 -1.88 9.55 6.97
CA LEU A 40 -0.57 9.57 6.35
C LEU A 40 -0.35 10.90 5.62
N ARG A 41 0.71 11.61 5.99
CA ARG A 41 1.16 12.86 5.37
C ARG A 41 2.64 12.77 5.07
N GLY A 42 3.02 13.15 3.86
CA GLY A 42 4.37 12.92 3.38
C GLY A 42 4.68 13.68 2.10
N GLN A 43 5.96 13.72 1.77
CA GLN A 43 6.42 14.22 0.47
C GLN A 43 6.31 13.12 -0.56
N VAL A 44 5.83 13.46 -1.75
CA VAL A 44 5.61 12.49 -2.82
C VAL A 44 6.26 13.00 -4.09
N GLU A 45 7.20 12.23 -4.59
CA GLU A 45 7.88 12.46 -5.85
C GLU A 45 7.35 11.47 -6.89
N VAL A 46 6.98 11.97 -8.05
CA VAL A 46 6.63 11.13 -9.21
C VAL A 46 7.58 11.50 -10.34
N LYS A 47 8.26 10.50 -10.91
CA LYS A 47 9.16 10.71 -12.04
C LYS A 47 8.99 9.62 -13.07
N GLU A 48 9.42 9.93 -14.29
CA GLU A 48 9.55 8.91 -15.32
C GLU A 48 10.74 7.99 -14.99
N ALA A 49 10.56 6.70 -15.24
CA ALA A 49 11.59 5.71 -15.05
C ALA A 49 11.59 4.71 -16.21
N ILE A 50 12.79 4.21 -16.55
CA ILE A 50 12.97 3.10 -17.47
C ILE A 50 13.58 1.95 -16.68
N ARG A 51 12.92 0.79 -16.67
CA ARG A 51 13.43 -0.45 -16.08
C ARG A 51 13.26 -1.59 -17.07
N GLY A 52 14.33 -2.36 -17.30
CA GLY A 52 14.30 -3.46 -18.27
C GLY A 52 13.89 -3.03 -19.69
N GLY A 53 14.17 -1.78 -20.09
CA GLY A 53 13.76 -1.22 -21.39
C GLY A 53 12.32 -0.74 -21.47
N LEU A 54 11.53 -0.87 -20.40
CA LEU A 54 10.14 -0.41 -20.34
C LEU A 54 10.04 0.94 -19.63
N ARG A 55 9.30 1.87 -20.25
CA ARG A 55 8.97 3.18 -19.67
C ARG A 55 7.77 3.04 -18.73
N GLY A 56 7.81 3.74 -17.59
CA GLY A 56 6.66 3.97 -16.74
C GLY A 56 6.88 5.15 -15.80
N LYS A 57 5.95 5.37 -14.88
CA LYS A 57 6.16 6.27 -13.75
C LYS A 57 6.60 5.49 -12.53
N TRP A 58 7.58 6.05 -11.84
CA TRP A 58 7.98 5.63 -10.51
C TRP A 58 7.53 6.68 -9.51
N ILE A 59 7.01 6.22 -8.38
CA ILE A 59 6.59 7.07 -7.26
C ILE A 59 7.47 6.76 -6.07
N LYS A 60 7.90 7.80 -5.38
CA LYS A 60 8.52 7.70 -4.06
C LYS A 60 7.68 8.52 -3.10
N ALA A 61 7.20 7.89 -2.06
CA ALA A 61 6.46 8.56 -1.01
C ALA A 61 7.24 8.44 0.30
N ASP A 62 7.54 9.58 0.90
CA ASP A 62 8.28 9.72 2.15
C ASP A 62 7.32 10.25 3.21
N PHE A 63 6.81 9.32 4.02
CA PHE A 63 5.89 9.64 5.10
C PHE A 63 6.67 9.72 6.41
N GLN A 64 6.53 10.85 7.10
CA GLN A 64 7.07 11.01 8.44
C GLN A 64 6.15 10.36 9.47
N THR A 65 6.12 9.04 9.47
CA THR A 65 5.43 8.25 10.50
C THR A 65 6.34 7.13 10.97
N GLU A 66 6.25 6.86 12.26
CA GLU A 66 6.93 5.72 12.87
C GLU A 66 6.38 4.41 12.31
N ARG A 67 7.18 3.35 12.44
CA ARG A 67 6.78 1.99 12.09
C ARG A 67 5.56 1.60 12.91
N LEU A 68 4.48 1.20 12.25
CA LEU A 68 3.23 0.83 12.90
C LEU A 68 3.26 -0.65 13.25
N THR A 69 2.79 -0.98 14.46
CA THR A 69 2.46 -2.36 14.81
C THR A 69 1.21 -2.81 14.06
N SER A 70 1.00 -4.13 13.95
CA SER A 70 -0.19 -4.70 13.33
C SER A 70 -1.48 -4.12 13.94
N ASP A 71 -1.58 -4.11 15.27
CA ASP A 71 -2.72 -3.54 16.01
C ASP A 71 -2.96 -2.07 15.65
N LYS A 72 -1.87 -1.29 15.49
CA LYS A 72 -1.99 0.12 15.13
C LYS A 72 -2.48 0.30 13.70
N MET A 73 -2.07 -0.55 12.76
CA MET A 73 -2.59 -0.54 11.39
C MET A 73 -4.09 -0.84 11.35
N TYR A 74 -4.55 -1.87 12.08
CA TYR A 74 -5.98 -2.15 12.22
C TYR A 74 -6.72 -0.93 12.76
N GLU A 75 -6.23 -0.34 13.85
CA GLU A 75 -6.82 0.85 14.46
C GLU A 75 -6.90 2.05 13.49
N VAL A 76 -5.83 2.29 12.71
CA VAL A 76 -5.77 3.37 11.72
C VAL A 76 -6.83 3.16 10.63
N ILE A 77 -6.95 1.93 10.09
CA ILE A 77 -7.95 1.63 9.06
C ILE A 77 -9.36 1.79 9.62
N GLU A 78 -9.63 1.26 10.81
CA GLU A 78 -10.95 1.33 11.46
C GLU A 78 -11.37 2.78 11.75
N LYS A 79 -10.46 3.59 12.28
CA LYS A 79 -10.72 5.01 12.62
C LYS A 79 -10.64 5.97 11.45
N SER A 80 -10.14 5.52 10.29
CA SER A 80 -10.04 6.34 9.08
C SER A 80 -11.40 6.84 8.58
N SER A 81 -11.37 7.87 7.75
CA SER A 81 -12.56 8.34 7.01
C SER A 81 -12.74 7.65 5.65
N LEU A 82 -12.13 6.46 5.46
CA LEU A 82 -12.39 5.60 4.30
C LEU A 82 -13.83 5.09 4.30
N ASN A 83 -14.37 4.77 3.12
CA ASN A 83 -15.69 4.13 3.04
C ASN A 83 -15.61 2.68 3.55
N SER A 84 -16.77 2.12 3.95
CA SER A 84 -16.85 0.78 4.54
C SER A 84 -16.25 -0.31 3.65
N ARG A 85 -16.55 -0.28 2.35
CA ARG A 85 -16.01 -1.27 1.40
C ARG A 85 -14.48 -1.26 1.34
N ILE A 86 -13.86 -0.08 1.34
CA ILE A 86 -12.40 0.04 1.33
C ILE A 86 -11.83 -0.49 2.65
N LYS A 87 -12.41 -0.10 3.80
CA LYS A 87 -12.00 -0.63 5.10
C LYS A 87 -12.04 -2.16 5.14
N ASP A 88 -13.15 -2.75 4.69
CA ASP A 88 -13.33 -4.21 4.70
C ASP A 88 -12.26 -4.92 3.86
N ILE A 89 -11.96 -4.39 2.67
CA ILE A 89 -10.92 -4.95 1.78
C ILE A 89 -9.54 -4.80 2.40
N SER A 90 -9.21 -3.62 2.94
CA SER A 90 -7.91 -3.35 3.56
C SER A 90 -7.68 -4.24 4.79
N LEU A 91 -8.69 -4.41 5.64
CA LEU A 91 -8.61 -5.30 6.82
C LEU A 91 -8.46 -6.78 6.43
N GLN A 92 -9.12 -7.21 5.35
CA GLN A 92 -8.95 -8.56 4.81
C GLN A 92 -7.53 -8.77 4.26
N ALA A 93 -7.01 -7.81 3.51
CA ALA A 93 -5.64 -7.86 2.99
C ALA A 93 -4.61 -7.91 4.15
N LEU A 94 -4.78 -7.08 5.17
CA LEU A 94 -3.89 -7.05 6.33
C LEU A 94 -3.90 -8.39 7.10
N ARG A 95 -5.09 -9.00 7.27
CA ARG A 95 -5.21 -10.32 7.88
C ARG A 95 -4.53 -11.41 7.06
N LEU A 96 -4.67 -11.38 5.74
CA LEU A 96 -3.99 -12.34 4.85
C LEU A 96 -2.47 -12.20 4.92
N LEU A 97 -1.95 -10.97 4.99
CA LEU A 97 -0.51 -10.72 5.18
C LEU A 97 -0.03 -11.27 6.53
N GLU A 98 -0.79 -11.04 7.59
CA GLU A 98 -0.46 -11.54 8.93
C GLU A 98 -0.46 -13.08 9.00
N GLU A 99 -1.43 -13.73 8.35
CA GLU A 99 -1.49 -15.19 8.23
C GLU A 99 -0.29 -15.74 7.42
N ALA A 100 0.09 -15.05 6.34
CA ALA A 100 1.25 -15.41 5.54
C ALA A 100 2.56 -15.29 6.33
N GLU A 101 2.77 -14.18 7.05
CA GLU A 101 3.95 -14.01 7.92
C GLU A 101 4.00 -15.09 9.02
N LYS A 102 2.88 -15.36 9.71
CA LYS A 102 2.83 -16.42 10.72
C LYS A 102 3.23 -17.79 10.18
N LYS A 103 2.85 -18.10 8.94
CA LYS A 103 3.18 -19.36 8.27
C LYS A 103 4.65 -19.45 7.91
N VAL A 104 5.25 -18.37 7.43
CA VAL A 104 6.69 -18.31 7.09
C VAL A 104 7.56 -18.35 8.34
N HIS A 105 7.13 -17.70 9.43
CA HIS A 105 7.90 -17.58 10.67
C HIS A 105 7.59 -18.61 11.76
N GLY A 106 6.69 -19.58 11.52
CA GLY A 106 6.47 -20.71 12.43
C GLY A 106 5.75 -20.37 13.75
N GLN A 107 4.66 -19.59 13.67
CA GLN A 107 3.68 -19.34 14.75
C GLN A 107 4.06 -18.42 15.94
N MET A 108 5.30 -17.95 16.09
CA MET A 108 5.71 -17.25 17.32
C MET A 108 5.66 -15.72 17.31
N SER A 109 5.28 -15.05 16.22
CA SER A 109 5.20 -13.58 16.23
C SER A 109 3.79 -13.06 15.98
N HIS A 110 3.38 -12.13 16.83
CA HIS A 110 2.13 -11.36 16.74
C HIS A 110 2.36 -9.98 16.10
N THR A 111 3.59 -9.70 15.68
CA THR A 111 4.00 -8.42 15.12
C THR A 111 4.58 -8.67 13.74
N PHE A 112 4.30 -7.81 12.77
CA PHE A 112 4.97 -7.88 11.49
C PHE A 112 6.50 -7.75 11.67
N HIS A 113 7.27 -8.72 11.20
CA HIS A 113 8.74 -8.71 11.30
C HIS A 113 9.37 -7.98 10.12
N GLU A 114 8.79 -8.15 8.93
CA GLU A 114 9.24 -7.51 7.70
C GLU A 114 8.29 -6.38 7.28
N LEU A 115 7.00 -6.49 7.59
CA LEU A 115 6.02 -5.42 7.37
C LEU A 115 5.94 -4.49 8.60
N GLY A 116 5.34 -3.31 8.47
CA GLY A 116 5.32 -2.31 9.55
C GLY A 116 5.60 -0.89 9.09
N ASP A 117 6.27 -0.76 7.94
CA ASP A 117 6.47 0.53 7.33
C ASP A 117 5.12 1.11 6.86
N PRO A 118 4.99 2.44 6.78
CA PRO A 118 3.75 3.12 6.39
C PRO A 118 3.21 2.67 5.03
N ASP A 119 4.07 2.05 4.23
CA ASP A 119 3.78 1.50 2.92
C ASP A 119 2.94 0.23 2.91
N THR A 120 2.80 -0.42 4.05
CA THR A 120 1.87 -1.54 4.23
C THR A 120 0.41 -1.06 4.16
N LEU A 121 0.15 0.24 4.39
CA LEU A 121 -1.17 0.86 4.27
C LEU A 121 -1.46 1.41 2.85
N PHE A 122 -0.56 1.21 1.88
CA PHE A 122 -0.75 1.65 0.48
C PHE A 122 -1.59 0.69 -0.36
#